data_AF-A0A0K2JCX3-F1
#
_entry.id   AF-A0A0K2JCX3-F1
#
_cell.length_a   1.000
_cell.length_b   1.000
_cell.length_c   1.000
_cell.angle_alpha   90.00
_cell.angle_beta   90.00
_cell.angle_gamma   90.00
#
_symmetry.space_group_name_H-M   'P 1'
#
loop_
_entity.id
_entity.type
_entity.pdbx_description
1 polymer ?
#
loop_
_entity_poly.entity_id
_entity_poly.type
_entity_poly.pdbx_seq_one_letter_code
_entity_poly.pdbx_strand_id
1 'polypeptide(L)'
;MRKIANLKENIMEILKNKREKLRLNGIVIDVVKDNEEEYYIILEKEKYWASIVIANPYCAPYKNVSFEIYRVSDAKIISFYYDNENTTFQENIEKIDEIMNYFLNIS
;
A
#
# COMPACT_ATOMS: atom_id res chain seq x y z
N MET A 1 -16.52 6.18 6.39
CA MET A 1 -17.02 5.03 5.60
C MET A 1 -16.86 5.22 4.09
N ARG A 2 -17.63 6.10 3.39
CA ARG A 2 -17.57 6.22 1.91
C ARG A 2 -16.18 6.57 1.34
N LYS A 3 -15.37 7.36 2.06
CA LYS A 3 -13.99 7.72 1.63
C LYS A 3 -13.01 6.54 1.68
N ILE A 4 -13.05 5.72 2.73
CA ILE A 4 -12.17 4.54 2.90
C ILE A 4 -12.51 3.46 1.86
N ALA A 5 -13.81 3.20 1.66
CA ALA A 5 -14.26 2.25 0.63
C ALA A 5 -13.78 2.68 -0.77
N ASN A 6 -13.93 3.95 -1.13
CA ASN A 6 -13.45 4.46 -2.40
C ASN A 6 -11.91 4.35 -2.55
N LEU A 7 -11.15 4.65 -1.49
CA LEU A 7 -9.69 4.49 -1.51
C LEU A 7 -9.29 3.02 -1.71
N LYS A 8 -9.95 2.10 -0.99
CA LYS A 8 -9.76 0.66 -1.12
C LYS A 8 -10.00 0.19 -2.56
N GLU A 9 -11.13 0.56 -3.15
CA GLU A 9 -11.48 0.16 -4.52
C GLU A 9 -10.42 0.63 -5.53
N ASN A 10 -9.97 1.87 -5.43
CA ASN A 10 -8.98 2.43 -6.36
C ASN A 10 -7.58 1.82 -6.17
N ILE A 11 -7.15 1.57 -4.93
CA ILE A 11 -5.89 0.90 -4.64
C ILE A 11 -5.93 -0.55 -5.12
N MET A 12 -7.05 -1.26 -4.95
CA MET A 12 -7.25 -2.58 -5.52
C MET A 12 -7.19 -2.57 -7.05
N GLU A 13 -7.72 -1.52 -7.69
CA GLU A 13 -7.63 -1.35 -9.13
C GLU A 13 -6.18 -1.16 -9.60
N ILE A 14 -5.35 -0.40 -8.88
CA ILE A 14 -3.91 -0.30 -9.12
C ILE A 14 -3.25 -1.69 -9.11
N LEU A 15 -3.52 -2.49 -8.08
CA LEU A 15 -2.96 -3.84 -7.94
C LEU A 15 -3.43 -4.75 -9.09
N LYS A 16 -4.71 -4.68 -9.44
CA LYS A 16 -5.29 -5.45 -10.55
C LYS A 16 -4.64 -5.07 -11.88
N ASN A 17 -4.43 -3.79 -12.14
CA ASN A 17 -3.79 -3.29 -13.36
C ASN A 17 -2.30 -3.70 -13.44
N LYS A 18 -1.67 -3.96 -12.30
CA LYS A 18 -0.27 -4.43 -12.18
C LYS A 18 -0.13 -5.93 -12.00
N ARG A 19 -1.22 -6.71 -12.02
CA ARG A 19 -1.25 -8.15 -11.67
C ARG A 19 -0.19 -8.97 -12.41
N GLU A 20 -0.02 -8.75 -13.71
CA GLU A 20 0.94 -9.51 -14.51
C GLU A 20 2.39 -9.19 -14.12
N LYS A 21 2.70 -7.91 -13.85
CA LYS A 21 4.03 -7.50 -13.37
C LYS A 21 4.31 -8.06 -11.98
N LEU A 22 3.33 -8.04 -11.09
CA LEU A 22 3.43 -8.63 -9.75
C LEU A 22 3.78 -10.12 -9.85
N ARG A 23 3.04 -10.87 -10.69
CA ARG A 23 3.29 -12.29 -10.95
C ARG A 23 4.70 -12.57 -11.50
N LEU A 24 5.13 -11.80 -12.50
CA LEU A 24 6.45 -11.96 -13.12
C LEU A 24 7.61 -11.64 -12.17
N ASN A 25 7.39 -10.75 -11.20
CA ASN A 25 8.37 -10.42 -10.17
C ASN A 25 8.32 -11.37 -8.96
N GLY A 26 7.51 -12.44 -9.02
CA GLY A 26 7.37 -13.38 -7.91
C GLY A 26 6.74 -12.76 -6.66
N ILE A 27 5.97 -11.69 -6.81
CA ILE A 27 5.39 -10.96 -5.69
C ILE A 27 4.13 -11.68 -5.21
N VAL A 28 4.14 -12.07 -3.94
CA VAL A 28 2.99 -12.63 -3.23
C VAL A 28 2.22 -11.49 -2.57
N ILE A 29 0.90 -11.56 -2.58
CA ILE A 29 0.02 -10.58 -1.93
C ILE A 29 -0.82 -11.32 -0.91
N ASP A 30 -0.74 -10.89 0.34
CA ASP A 30 -1.53 -11.41 1.45
C ASP A 30 -2.42 -10.32 2.03
N VAL A 31 -3.71 -10.64 2.16
CA VAL A 31 -4.69 -9.76 2.81
C VAL A 31 -4.71 -10.11 4.30
N VAL A 32 -4.14 -9.23 5.12
CA VAL A 32 -4.05 -9.42 6.57
C VAL A 32 -5.38 -9.06 7.25
N LYS A 33 -6.01 -7.99 6.78
CA LYS A 33 -7.28 -7.51 7.32
C LYS A 33 -8.14 -6.91 6.21
N ASP A 34 -9.41 -7.28 6.19
CA ASP A 34 -10.40 -6.69 5.31
C ASP A 34 -11.73 -6.53 6.07
N ASN A 35 -11.98 -5.34 6.59
CA ASN A 35 -13.25 -5.00 7.21
C ASN A 35 -13.61 -3.52 6.99
N GLU A 36 -14.69 -3.05 7.61
CA GLU A 36 -15.21 -1.69 7.42
C GLU A 36 -14.27 -0.58 7.90
N GLU A 37 -13.39 -0.88 8.86
CA GLU A 37 -12.52 0.09 9.51
C GLU A 37 -11.11 0.11 8.94
N GLU A 38 -10.66 -1.03 8.42
CA GLU A 38 -9.29 -1.25 8.01
C GLU A 38 -9.17 -2.28 6.88
N TYR A 39 -8.39 -1.92 5.87
CA TYR A 39 -7.90 -2.81 4.85
C TYR A 39 -6.37 -2.81 4.90
N TYR A 40 -5.78 -3.97 5.18
CA TYR A 40 -4.34 -4.14 5.30
C TYR A 40 -3.87 -5.30 4.44
N ILE A 41 -2.95 -5.00 3.52
CA ILE A 41 -2.27 -5.98 2.69
C ILE A 41 -0.76 -5.94 2.88
N ILE A 42 -0.13 -7.09 2.72
CA ILE A 42 1.31 -7.28 2.64
C ILE A 42 1.66 -7.73 1.22
N LEU A 43 2.74 -7.20 0.67
CA LEU A 43 3.35 -7.69 -0.55
C LEU A 43 4.77 -8.18 -0.26
N GLU A 44 5.08 -9.40 -0.65
CA GLU A 44 6.38 -10.02 -0.40
C GLU A 44 7.17 -10.19 -1.70
N LYS A 45 8.42 -9.72 -1.73
CA LYS A 45 9.34 -9.80 -2.86
C LYS A 45 10.76 -10.09 -2.36
N GLU A 46 11.18 -11.36 -2.40
CA GLU A 46 12.52 -11.79 -1.98
C GLU A 46 12.92 -11.23 -0.59
N LYS A 47 13.80 -10.21 -0.57
CA LYS A 47 14.33 -9.56 0.65
C LYS A 47 13.54 -8.32 1.07
N TYR A 48 12.44 -8.02 0.38
CA TYR A 48 11.66 -6.82 0.57
C TYR A 48 10.21 -7.15 0.82
N TRP A 49 9.64 -6.52 1.85
CA TRP A 49 8.22 -6.57 2.15
C TRP A 49 7.64 -5.17 1.99
N ALA A 50 6.37 -5.11 1.63
CA ALA A 50 5.62 -3.88 1.51
C ALA A 50 4.29 -4.01 2.25
N SER A 51 3.85 -2.95 2.92
CA SER A 51 2.52 -2.87 3.53
C SER A 51 1.74 -1.75 2.87
N ILE A 52 0.47 -1.98 2.56
CA ILE A 52 -0.48 -0.91 2.27
C ILE A 52 -1.61 -1.02 3.28
N VAL A 53 -1.84 0.06 4.03
CA VAL A 53 -2.88 0.11 5.04
C VAL A 53 -3.82 1.26 4.73
N ILE A 54 -5.11 0.95 4.65
CA ILE A 54 -6.19 1.92 4.50
C ILE A 54 -7.03 1.82 5.76
N ALA A 55 -7.05 2.87 6.57
CA ALA A 55 -7.68 2.83 7.88
C ALA A 55 -8.46 4.12 8.19
N ASN A 56 -9.30 4.04 9.21
CA ASN A 56 -9.90 5.21 9.83
C ASN A 56 -8.84 5.98 10.67
N PRO A 57 -8.79 7.32 10.65
CA PRO A 57 -7.71 8.06 11.31
C PRO A 57 -7.62 7.88 12.83
N TYR A 58 -8.68 7.38 13.50
CA TYR A 58 -8.58 7.05 14.93
C TYR A 58 -7.81 5.74 15.21
N CYS A 59 -7.53 4.94 14.18
CA CYS A 59 -6.77 3.69 14.29
C CYS A 59 -5.28 3.86 13.99
N ALA A 60 -4.83 5.04 13.51
CA ALA A 60 -3.51 5.21 12.93
C ALA A 60 -2.94 6.63 13.07
N PRO A 61 -1.62 6.82 13.00
CA PRO A 61 -0.97 8.14 13.04
C PRO A 61 -1.02 8.92 11.71
N TYR A 62 -1.72 8.41 10.69
CA TYR A 62 -1.94 9.03 9.37
C TYR A 62 -3.44 9.20 9.12
N LYS A 63 -3.82 9.96 8.08
CA LYS A 63 -5.23 10.29 7.85
C LYS A 63 -6.04 9.09 7.40
N ASN A 64 -5.69 8.45 6.29
CA ASN A 64 -6.42 7.31 5.76
C ASN A 64 -5.55 6.25 5.12
N VAL A 65 -4.36 6.57 4.62
CA VAL A 65 -3.53 5.64 3.85
C VAL A 65 -2.06 5.72 4.27
N SER A 66 -1.45 4.56 4.44
CA SER A 66 0.00 4.41 4.46
C SER A 66 0.48 3.37 3.45
N PHE A 67 1.73 3.54 3.04
CA PHE A 67 2.48 2.53 2.31
C PHE A 67 3.93 2.54 2.77
N GLU A 68 4.41 1.44 3.33
CA GLU A 68 5.81 1.26 3.70
C GLU A 68 6.46 0.12 2.93
N ILE A 69 7.75 0.25 2.62
CA ILE A 69 8.59 -0.81 2.07
C ILE A 69 9.73 -1.08 3.04
N TYR A 70 9.84 -2.32 3.47
CA TYR A 70 10.84 -2.84 4.39
C TYR A 70 11.84 -3.71 3.67
N ARG A 71 13.12 -3.59 4.04
CA ARG A 71 14.12 -4.59 3.73
C ARG A 71 14.27 -5.53 4.93
N VAL A 72 14.01 -6.82 4.69
CA VAL A 72 13.92 -7.86 5.72
C VAL A 72 15.26 -8.08 6.41
N SER A 73 16.38 -8.00 5.68
CA SER A 73 17.71 -8.33 6.21
C SER A 73 18.17 -7.46 7.38
N ASP A 74 17.73 -6.20 7.44
CA ASP A 74 18.12 -5.22 8.45
C ASP A 74 16.92 -4.51 9.08
N ALA A 75 15.71 -5.03 8.87
CA ALA A 75 14.45 -4.49 9.38
C ALA A 75 14.27 -2.99 9.12
N LYS A 76 14.77 -2.49 7.98
CA LYS A 76 14.80 -1.06 7.67
C LYS A 76 13.69 -0.69 6.69
N ILE A 77 12.95 0.38 7.02
CA ILE A 77 12.06 1.06 6.05
C ILE A 77 12.94 1.79 5.03
N ILE A 78 12.82 1.40 3.76
CA ILE A 78 13.61 1.98 2.66
C ILE A 78 12.80 2.98 1.81
N SER A 79 11.47 2.93 1.89
CA SER A 79 10.57 3.90 1.30
C SER A 79 9.26 3.90 2.07
N PHE A 80 8.62 5.06 2.20
CA PHE A 80 7.35 5.17 2.91
C PHE A 80 6.51 6.33 2.38
N TYR A 81 5.23 6.24 2.66
CA TYR A 81 4.25 7.31 2.48
C TYR A 81 3.18 7.23 3.55
N TYR A 82 2.82 8.41 4.05
CA TYR A 82 1.74 8.63 4.99
C TYR A 82 0.97 9.85 4.52
N ASP A 83 -0.33 9.69 4.35
CA ASP A 83 -1.19 10.82 4.04
C ASP A 83 -1.47 11.69 5.28
N ASN A 84 -1.93 12.92 5.04
CA ASN A 84 -2.27 13.86 6.11
C ASN A 84 -3.53 14.64 5.77
N GLU A 85 -3.98 15.49 6.71
CA GLU A 85 -5.24 16.23 6.60
C GLU A 85 -5.39 17.06 5.32
N ASN A 86 -4.28 17.53 4.74
CA ASN A 86 -4.27 18.33 3.53
C ASN A 86 -4.18 17.50 2.24
N THR A 87 -3.88 16.20 2.36
CA THR A 87 -3.77 15.30 1.22
C THR A 87 -5.15 15.05 0.61
N THR A 88 -5.21 15.21 -0.71
CA THR A 88 -6.38 14.93 -1.52
C THR A 88 -6.49 13.45 -1.86
N PHE A 89 -7.69 13.02 -2.26
CA PHE A 89 -7.91 11.66 -2.73
C PHE A 89 -7.02 11.30 -3.92
N GLN A 90 -6.88 12.21 -4.89
CA GLN A 90 -6.10 11.97 -6.10
C GLN A 90 -4.61 11.81 -5.79
N GLU A 91 -4.07 12.67 -4.92
CA GLU A 91 -2.67 12.57 -4.48
C GLU A 91 -2.38 11.23 -3.78
N ASN A 92 -3.32 10.72 -2.98
CA ASN A 92 -3.19 9.38 -2.38
C ASN A 92 -3.05 8.30 -3.47
N ILE A 93 -3.90 8.30 -4.49
CA ILE A 93 -3.85 7.31 -5.57
C ILE A 93 -2.53 7.41 -6.34
N GLU A 94 -2.10 8.62 -6.70
CA GLU A 94 -0.85 8.87 -7.42
C GLU A 94 0.38 8.41 -6.63
N LYS A 95 0.42 8.71 -5.32
CA LYS A 95 1.53 8.31 -4.45
C LYS A 95 1.61 6.81 -4.25
N ILE A 96 0.47 6.14 -4.10
CA ILE A 96 0.44 4.67 -4.04
C ILE A 96 0.91 4.06 -5.35
N ASP A 97 0.50 4.60 -6.50
CA ASP A 97 0.96 4.09 -7.80
C ASP A 97 2.48 4.27 -7.98
N GLU A 98 3.01 5.44 -7.61
CA GLU A 98 4.44 5.78 -7.66
C GLU A 98 5.27 4.78 -6.82
N ILE A 99 4.88 4.56 -5.57
CA ILE A 99 5.62 3.67 -4.65
C ILE A 99 5.45 2.20 -5.06
N MET A 100 4.28 1.80 -5.58
CA MET A 100 4.10 0.47 -6.17
C MET A 100 5.04 0.25 -7.35
N ASN A 101 5.21 1.24 -8.23
CA ASN A 101 6.16 1.17 -9.34
C ASN A 101 7.60 1.07 -8.82
N TYR A 102 7.95 1.79 -7.75
CA TYR A 102 9.26 1.64 -7.11
C TYR A 102 9.48 0.23 -6.55
N PHE A 103 8.51 -0.32 -5.79
CA PHE A 103 8.58 -1.68 -5.24
C PHE A 103 8.75 -2.76 -6.33
N LEU A 104 8.00 -2.63 -7.43
CA LEU A 104 8.11 -3.52 -8.58
C LEU A 104 9.52 -3.55 -9.18
N ASN A 105 10.23 -2.41 -9.17
CA ASN A 105 11.53 -2.26 -9.83
C ASN A 105 12.73 -2.37 -8.87
N ILE A 106 12.51 -2.51 -7.56
CA ILE A 106 13.56 -2.76 -6.58
C ILE A 106 14.32 -4.07 -6.90
N SER A 107 15.64 -4.08 -6.71
CA SER A 107 16.54 -5.23 -6.89
C SER A 107 17.36 -5.58 -5.66
#